data_AF-A0AAX2R3H9-F1
#
_entry.id   AF-A0AAX2R3H9-F1
#
_cell.length_a   1.000
_cell.length_b   1.000
_cell.length_c   1.000
_cell.angle_alpha   90.00
_cell.angle_beta   90.00
_cell.angle_gamma   90.00
#
_symmetry.space_group_name_H-M   'P 1'
#
loop_
_entity.id
_entity.type
_entity.pdbx_description
1 polymer ?
#
loop_
_entity_poly.entity_id
_entity_poly.type
_entity_poly.pdbx_seq_one_letter_code
_entity_poly.pdbx_strand_id
1 'polypeptide(L)'
;MKLKYNLIAWSLLGFFVAACDPMDDIYNEIDAEGTTNTQTMAEYVLTDADYETISSAAAKAATSDAEKALANAVKTDKALNEFASAEKYVPSIIAKMLPSWGKGSSVGVTYNYQNTPSDYVLEYRTVTNTSLGDKDYEALWGEGSPVKFLAPAHAPATVLPEWLAGQYKDAAKGDLVLVDYKYDDVDPEFTGEDLYSQDFESVTANEDIVLEGWEQVTLKGDRKWQGKNYSSNGYAQFSANGFEGEVDTWLVSPAVAVTSKDAGLSFDIKFGYYNADCLDVLVSDTYAGNGSIDMAQWTSVKDQFTFPEGPANGYNDNFVNVGKAGLEAYNGKSVYVAFRYVGEGPKAKTTTVQLDNVSISSAVLAPTNEKPYNALYQFDGTAWKVKEDSRLVVVTPADYDAMGSPGSHDNFSTSDAPENYLPQFLAQKFPYAQEGDSKAVMYKYYNKVTTMEVDEYLFKEGTWVLNNNIELKEKVNFVHNGTEWLFDPTVTKSLASEDYLILENWVKANKDAGYMDAKYGNSEYWFGGSSYYVNFNIQLAKRRSNDPDGVVPADDKEAEAYLLSMVQEGIELILATEYPTAGAQVSGVDCFYVISAKVYNGLETFTYTYTFKGLGNAKFELQGEPEVTK
;
A
#
# COMPACT_ATOMS: atom_id res chain seq x y z
N MET A 1 -33.70 -0.23 -53.97
CA MET A 1 -33.13 0.52 -55.11
C MET A 1 -33.34 2.01 -54.82
N LYS A 2 -32.27 2.81 -54.76
CA LYS A 2 -32.30 4.27 -54.52
C LYS A 2 -32.96 5.01 -55.70
N LEU A 3 -33.80 6.02 -55.46
CA LEU A 3 -34.05 7.22 -56.31
C LEU A 3 -35.00 8.17 -55.52
N LYS A 4 -34.55 9.31 -54.98
CA LYS A 4 -34.27 10.66 -55.56
C LYS A 4 -35.51 11.56 -55.76
N TYR A 5 -35.55 12.62 -54.93
CA TYR A 5 -35.91 14.05 -55.13
C TYR A 5 -36.97 14.50 -56.17
N ASN A 6 -37.87 15.40 -55.73
CA ASN A 6 -38.20 16.73 -56.33
C ASN A 6 -39.14 17.50 -55.36
N LEU A 7 -38.79 18.64 -54.76
CA LEU A 7 -38.76 20.02 -55.30
C LEU A 7 -40.08 20.47 -55.96
N ILE A 8 -40.70 21.53 -55.43
CA ILE A 8 -41.10 22.75 -56.15
C ILE A 8 -41.45 23.85 -55.13
N ALA A 9 -40.71 24.95 -55.23
CA ALA A 9 -40.98 26.24 -54.62
C ALA A 9 -41.97 27.05 -55.46
N TRP A 10 -42.87 27.82 -54.84
CA TRP A 10 -43.55 28.92 -55.49
C TRP A 10 -43.52 30.16 -54.59
N SER A 11 -42.86 31.19 -55.09
CA SER A 11 -42.82 32.53 -54.53
C SER A 11 -43.76 33.46 -55.32
N LEU A 12 -44.13 34.56 -54.65
CA LEU A 12 -44.53 35.88 -55.18
C LEU A 12 -46.03 36.21 -55.41
N LEU A 13 -46.49 37.11 -54.51
CA LEU A 13 -47.03 38.46 -54.74
C LEU A 13 -48.56 38.69 -54.87
N GLY A 14 -49.14 39.24 -53.80
CA GLY A 14 -49.94 40.49 -53.80
C GLY A 14 -51.46 40.41 -54.03
N PHE A 15 -52.27 40.72 -53.00
CA PHE A 15 -53.22 41.86 -52.92
C PHE A 15 -54.03 41.77 -51.61
N PHE A 16 -54.05 42.88 -50.84
CA PHE A 16 -54.86 43.07 -49.64
C PHE A 16 -56.34 43.23 -49.98
N VAL A 17 -57.25 42.55 -49.27
CA VAL A 17 -58.49 43.11 -48.66
C VAL A 17 -58.88 42.24 -47.45
N ALA A 18 -59.18 42.92 -46.33
CA ALA A 18 -59.46 42.39 -45.01
C ALA A 18 -60.77 41.59 -44.88
N ALA A 19 -60.74 40.50 -44.10
CA ALA A 19 -61.44 40.33 -42.82
C ALA A 19 -61.47 38.85 -42.39
N CYS A 20 -61.04 38.58 -41.14
CA CYS A 20 -60.95 37.28 -40.43
C CYS A 20 -59.92 36.30 -41.00
N ASP A 21 -58.70 36.36 -40.47
CA ASP A 21 -57.75 35.25 -40.51
C ASP A 21 -58.17 34.24 -39.43
N PRO A 22 -58.74 33.06 -39.77
CA PRO A 22 -59.02 31.99 -38.81
C PRO A 22 -57.73 31.29 -38.36
N MET A 23 -56.57 31.82 -38.76
CA MET A 23 -55.26 31.22 -38.56
C MET A 23 -54.53 31.81 -37.35
N ASP A 24 -54.84 33.03 -36.92
CA ASP A 24 -54.22 33.64 -35.73
C ASP A 24 -54.68 32.95 -34.44
N ASP A 25 -55.94 32.53 -34.34
CA ASP A 25 -56.41 31.76 -33.18
C ASP A 25 -55.83 30.34 -33.16
N ILE A 26 -55.59 29.73 -34.33
CA ILE A 26 -54.93 28.41 -34.45
C ILE A 26 -53.42 28.52 -34.14
N TYR A 27 -52.75 29.58 -34.57
CA TYR A 27 -51.34 29.80 -34.26
C TYR A 27 -51.13 30.20 -32.80
N ASN A 28 -52.05 30.96 -32.20
CA ASN A 28 -51.99 31.28 -30.77
C ASN A 28 -52.32 30.07 -29.88
N GLU A 29 -53.19 29.14 -30.30
CA GLU A 29 -53.41 27.88 -29.57
C GLU A 29 -52.22 26.89 -29.72
N ILE A 30 -51.54 26.87 -30.87
CA ILE A 30 -50.33 26.05 -31.08
C ILE A 30 -49.10 26.62 -30.33
N ASP A 31 -48.95 27.95 -30.28
CA ASP A 31 -47.85 28.61 -29.57
C ASP A 31 -48.10 28.66 -28.04
N ALA A 32 -49.35 28.63 -27.57
CA ALA A 32 -49.69 28.58 -26.15
C ALA A 32 -49.54 27.18 -25.52
N GLU A 33 -49.61 26.10 -26.31
CA GLU A 33 -49.40 24.72 -25.83
C GLU A 33 -48.01 24.15 -26.11
N GLY A 34 -47.11 24.92 -26.74
CA GLY A 34 -45.69 24.60 -26.93
C GLY A 34 -45.40 23.11 -27.00
N THR A 35 -45.67 22.47 -28.14
CA THR A 35 -45.56 21.02 -28.31
C THR A 35 -44.15 20.56 -27.95
N THR A 36 -43.98 20.08 -26.72
CA THR A 36 -42.72 19.48 -26.26
C THR A 36 -42.61 18.12 -26.91
N ASN A 37 -41.51 17.88 -27.62
CA ASN A 37 -41.21 16.56 -28.17
C ASN A 37 -40.80 15.63 -27.01
N THR A 38 -41.80 15.07 -26.36
CA THR A 38 -41.66 14.17 -25.22
C THR A 38 -41.47 12.75 -25.71
N GLN A 39 -40.33 12.16 -25.37
CA GLN A 39 -39.95 10.82 -25.81
C GLN A 39 -39.35 10.04 -24.65
N THR A 40 -39.42 8.71 -24.73
CA THR A 40 -38.80 7.82 -23.75
C THR A 40 -37.87 6.85 -24.46
N MET A 41 -36.65 6.74 -23.95
CA MET A 41 -35.70 5.70 -24.34
C MET A 41 -35.46 4.77 -23.16
N ALA A 42 -35.84 3.51 -23.32
CA ALA A 42 -35.74 2.52 -22.25
C ALA A 42 -34.29 2.29 -21.81
N GLU A 43 -33.32 2.36 -22.74
CA GLU A 43 -31.92 2.10 -22.43
C GLU A 43 -30.96 2.74 -23.43
N TYR A 44 -29.91 3.36 -22.90
CA TYR A 44 -28.69 3.73 -23.59
C TYR A 44 -27.49 3.22 -22.80
N VAL A 45 -26.63 2.41 -23.43
CA VAL A 45 -25.40 1.91 -22.81
C VAL A 45 -24.26 2.87 -23.13
N LEU A 46 -23.55 3.38 -22.12
CA LEU A 46 -22.40 4.25 -22.35
C LEU A 46 -21.33 3.52 -23.16
N THR A 47 -20.77 4.23 -24.14
CA THR A 47 -19.73 3.72 -25.03
C THR A 47 -18.34 4.17 -24.58
N ASP A 48 -17.29 3.54 -25.12
CA ASP A 48 -15.89 3.97 -24.90
C ASP A 48 -15.70 5.48 -25.17
N ALA A 49 -16.34 6.01 -26.23
CA ALA A 49 -16.26 7.43 -26.59
C ALA A 49 -16.98 8.35 -25.58
N ASP A 50 -18.01 7.84 -24.91
CA ASP A 50 -18.69 8.57 -23.83
C ASP A 50 -17.79 8.65 -22.60
N TYR A 51 -17.15 7.54 -22.21
CA TYR A 51 -16.18 7.53 -21.12
C TYR A 51 -14.99 8.46 -21.38
N GLU A 52 -14.46 8.52 -22.60
CA GLU A 52 -13.43 9.50 -22.99
C GLU A 52 -13.91 10.95 -22.88
N THR A 53 -15.15 11.20 -23.31
CA THR A 53 -15.77 12.54 -23.24
C THR A 53 -15.96 12.98 -21.79
N ILE A 54 -16.47 12.08 -20.94
CA ILE A 54 -16.69 12.32 -19.51
C ILE A 54 -15.35 12.52 -18.81
N SER A 55 -14.36 11.65 -19.04
CA SER A 55 -13.00 11.78 -18.50
C SER A 55 -12.39 13.14 -18.80
N SER A 56 -12.52 13.61 -20.05
CA SER A 56 -12.00 14.91 -20.49
C SER A 56 -12.74 16.09 -19.83
N ALA A 57 -14.05 15.98 -19.62
CA ALA A 57 -14.83 17.02 -18.94
C ALA A 57 -14.53 17.05 -17.44
N ALA A 58 -14.40 15.89 -16.80
CA ALA A 58 -14.04 15.76 -15.39
C ALA A 58 -12.63 16.29 -15.10
N ALA A 59 -11.66 15.98 -15.96
CA ALA A 59 -10.28 16.44 -15.78
C ALA A 59 -10.14 17.97 -15.86
N LYS A 60 -11.04 18.67 -16.58
CA LYS A 60 -11.11 20.14 -16.61
C LYS A 60 -11.71 20.74 -15.33
N ALA A 61 -12.55 19.98 -14.64
CA ALA A 61 -13.19 20.39 -13.40
C ALA A 61 -12.37 20.03 -12.15
N ALA A 62 -11.36 19.17 -12.29
CA ALA A 62 -10.47 18.76 -11.20
C ALA A 62 -9.66 19.95 -10.67
N THR A 63 -9.56 20.02 -9.34
CA THR A 63 -8.86 21.04 -8.56
C THR A 63 -7.63 20.49 -7.84
N SER A 64 -7.47 19.16 -7.79
CA SER A 64 -6.32 18.46 -7.21
C SER A 64 -5.79 17.35 -8.13
N ASP A 65 -4.57 16.88 -7.85
CA ASP A 65 -3.99 15.75 -8.57
C ASP A 65 -4.75 14.43 -8.33
N ALA A 66 -5.30 14.24 -7.13
CA ALA A 66 -6.15 13.08 -6.81
C ALA A 66 -7.44 13.08 -7.65
N GLU A 67 -8.14 14.21 -7.74
CA GLU A 67 -9.32 14.35 -8.59
C GLU A 67 -8.98 14.18 -10.08
N LYS A 68 -7.81 14.66 -10.50
CA LYS A 68 -7.33 14.49 -11.88
C LYS A 68 -7.01 13.03 -12.19
N ALA A 69 -6.47 12.28 -11.23
CA ALA A 69 -6.27 10.84 -11.36
C ALA A 69 -7.62 10.12 -11.52
N LEU A 70 -8.60 10.40 -10.65
CA LEU A 70 -9.96 9.85 -10.75
C LEU A 70 -10.64 10.20 -12.09
N ALA A 71 -10.50 11.43 -12.57
CA ALA A 71 -11.03 11.82 -13.87
C ALA A 71 -10.40 11.04 -15.03
N ASN A 72 -9.08 10.81 -14.99
CA ASN A 72 -8.36 10.05 -16.01
C ASN A 72 -8.64 8.54 -15.94
N ALA A 73 -8.99 8.02 -14.75
CA ALA A 73 -9.37 6.62 -14.56
C ALA A 73 -10.62 6.25 -15.38
N VAL A 74 -11.58 7.18 -15.52
CA VAL A 74 -12.85 6.93 -16.23
C VAL A 74 -12.68 6.34 -17.63
N LYS A 75 -11.77 6.89 -18.43
CA LYS A 75 -11.49 6.39 -19.79
C LYS A 75 -10.68 5.09 -19.79
N THR A 76 -9.88 4.87 -18.76
CA THR A 76 -8.94 3.74 -18.67
C THR A 76 -9.70 2.49 -18.21
N ASP A 77 -10.48 2.65 -17.14
CA ASP A 77 -11.27 1.58 -16.51
C ASP A 77 -12.63 1.39 -17.20
N LYS A 78 -13.00 2.34 -18.07
CA LYS A 78 -14.30 2.39 -18.76
C LYS A 78 -15.45 2.31 -17.76
N ALA A 79 -15.32 3.08 -16.68
CA ALA A 79 -16.24 3.12 -15.56
C ALA A 79 -16.31 4.54 -14.97
N LEU A 80 -17.51 4.97 -14.58
CA LEU A 80 -17.70 6.21 -13.83
C LEU A 80 -17.23 6.01 -12.38
N ASN A 81 -17.00 7.08 -11.63
CA ASN A 81 -16.58 6.99 -10.22
C ASN A 81 -17.18 8.13 -9.40
N GLU A 82 -16.85 8.20 -8.12
CA GLU A 82 -17.36 9.21 -7.19
C GLU A 82 -17.12 10.66 -7.68
N PHE A 83 -15.98 10.94 -8.30
CA PHE A 83 -15.64 12.28 -8.78
C PHE A 83 -16.31 12.59 -10.13
N ALA A 84 -16.26 11.63 -11.04
CA ALA A 84 -16.85 11.70 -12.38
C ALA A 84 -18.18 10.93 -12.42
N SER A 85 -19.14 11.37 -11.61
CA SER A 85 -20.41 10.68 -11.42
C SER A 85 -21.35 10.80 -12.63
N ALA A 86 -22.28 9.84 -12.73
CA ALA A 86 -23.30 9.86 -13.76
C ALA A 86 -24.17 11.11 -13.69
N GLU A 87 -24.57 11.50 -12.47
CA GLU A 87 -25.36 12.70 -12.21
C GLU A 87 -24.76 13.96 -12.85
N LYS A 88 -23.44 14.12 -12.74
CA LYS A 88 -22.76 15.34 -13.16
C LYS A 88 -22.45 15.38 -14.65
N TYR A 89 -22.13 14.24 -15.26
CA TYR A 89 -21.54 14.23 -16.61
C TYR A 89 -22.41 13.56 -17.67
N VAL A 90 -23.26 12.59 -17.33
CA VAL A 90 -24.15 11.92 -18.29
C VAL A 90 -25.18 12.87 -18.91
N PRO A 91 -25.78 13.86 -18.20
CA PRO A 91 -26.73 14.78 -18.81
C PRO A 91 -26.20 15.48 -20.08
N SER A 92 -24.92 15.84 -20.10
CA SER A 92 -24.29 16.48 -21.27
C SER A 92 -24.14 15.52 -22.46
N ILE A 93 -23.93 14.23 -22.20
CA ILE A 93 -23.89 13.18 -23.22
C ILE A 93 -25.27 13.02 -23.84
N ILE A 94 -26.31 12.91 -23.00
CA ILE A 94 -27.70 12.78 -23.46
C ILE A 94 -28.11 14.01 -24.26
N ALA A 95 -27.82 15.24 -23.78
CA ALA A 95 -28.16 16.48 -24.47
C ALA A 95 -27.56 16.56 -25.88
N LYS A 96 -26.31 16.10 -26.05
CA LYS A 96 -25.63 16.05 -27.36
C LYS A 96 -26.23 15.00 -28.29
N MET A 97 -26.64 13.86 -27.73
CA MET A 97 -27.24 12.75 -28.47
C MET A 97 -28.69 13.04 -28.87
N LEU A 98 -29.47 13.68 -27.99
CA LEU A 98 -30.90 13.90 -28.10
C LEU A 98 -31.27 15.40 -28.03
N PRO A 99 -30.76 16.24 -28.96
CA PRO A 99 -30.90 17.70 -28.86
C PRO A 99 -32.33 18.22 -29.10
N SER A 100 -33.23 17.39 -29.63
CA SER A 100 -34.61 17.77 -29.97
C SER A 100 -35.64 17.31 -28.93
N TRP A 101 -35.22 16.67 -27.84
CA TRP A 101 -36.12 16.10 -26.84
C TRP A 101 -36.41 17.14 -25.76
N GLY A 102 -37.68 17.26 -25.38
CA GLY A 102 -38.20 18.33 -24.53
C GLY A 102 -38.66 17.87 -23.15
N LYS A 103 -39.32 18.77 -22.41
CA LYS A 103 -39.83 18.53 -21.04
C LYS A 103 -40.58 17.19 -20.92
N GLY A 104 -40.27 16.43 -19.87
CA GLY A 104 -40.90 15.14 -19.59
C GLY A 104 -40.29 13.96 -20.34
N SER A 105 -39.33 14.20 -21.24
CA SER A 105 -38.59 13.10 -21.87
C SER A 105 -37.72 12.37 -20.85
N SER A 106 -37.50 11.07 -21.07
CA SER A 106 -36.70 10.23 -20.16
C SER A 106 -35.77 9.27 -20.90
N VAL A 107 -34.63 8.97 -20.27
CA VAL A 107 -33.64 8.02 -20.76
C VAL A 107 -33.13 7.16 -19.60
N GLY A 108 -33.26 5.84 -19.70
CA GLY A 108 -32.50 4.92 -18.85
C GLY A 108 -31.07 4.79 -19.39
N VAL A 109 -30.05 5.00 -18.55
CA VAL A 109 -28.63 4.87 -18.93
C VAL A 109 -27.98 3.74 -18.17
N THR A 110 -27.33 2.84 -18.90
CA THR A 110 -26.55 1.72 -18.35
C THR A 110 -25.06 2.02 -18.46
N TYR A 111 -24.33 1.88 -17.36
CA TYR A 111 -22.90 2.20 -17.28
C TYR A 111 -22.18 1.40 -16.20
N ASN A 112 -20.89 1.14 -16.40
CA ASN A 112 -20.00 0.65 -15.35
C ASN A 112 -19.68 1.75 -14.34
N TYR A 113 -19.64 1.40 -13.06
CA TYR A 113 -19.27 2.27 -11.94
C TYR A 113 -18.16 1.60 -11.12
N GLN A 114 -17.05 2.31 -10.97
CA GLN A 114 -15.89 1.94 -10.17
C GLN A 114 -16.16 2.29 -8.72
N ASN A 115 -16.39 1.27 -7.89
CA ASN A 115 -16.49 1.44 -6.45
C ASN A 115 -15.11 1.65 -5.83
N THR A 116 -15.11 2.37 -4.71
CA THR A 116 -13.95 2.49 -3.85
C THR A 116 -13.55 1.09 -3.35
N PRO A 117 -12.27 0.71 -3.42
CA PRO A 117 -11.79 -0.53 -2.81
C PRO A 117 -12.16 -0.58 -1.33
N SER A 118 -12.31 -1.79 -0.79
CA SER A 118 -12.61 -1.95 0.64
C SER A 118 -11.52 -1.33 1.53
N ASP A 119 -11.91 -0.83 2.71
CA ASP A 119 -10.97 -0.30 3.71
C ASP A 119 -9.83 -1.26 4.01
N TYR A 120 -10.12 -2.57 3.96
CA TYR A 120 -9.14 -3.65 4.12
C TYR A 120 -8.03 -3.59 3.05
N VAL A 121 -8.38 -3.39 1.77
CA VAL A 121 -7.38 -3.25 0.69
C VAL A 121 -6.63 -1.93 0.81
N LEU A 122 -7.34 -0.85 1.16
CA LEU A 122 -6.76 0.48 1.32
C LEU A 122 -5.72 0.53 2.44
N GLU A 123 -5.94 -0.17 3.56
CA GLU A 123 -4.97 -0.31 4.66
C GLU A 123 -3.60 -0.75 4.13
N TYR A 124 -3.57 -1.81 3.31
CA TYR A 124 -2.31 -2.36 2.79
C TYR A 124 -1.72 -1.58 1.61
N ARG A 125 -2.49 -0.73 0.92
CA ARG A 125 -1.95 0.18 -0.12
C ARG A 125 -1.06 1.29 0.45
N THR A 126 -1.04 1.46 1.77
CA THR A 126 -0.14 2.40 2.45
C THR A 126 1.24 1.81 2.76
N VAL A 127 1.41 0.49 2.58
CA VAL A 127 2.64 -0.22 2.94
C VAL A 127 3.81 0.32 2.13
N THR A 128 4.90 0.61 2.84
CA THR A 128 6.18 0.95 2.22
C THR A 128 7.13 -0.25 2.26
N ASN A 129 8.15 -0.22 1.41
CA ASN A 129 9.17 -1.26 1.36
C ASN A 129 10.54 -0.69 1.75
N THR A 130 11.33 -1.49 2.48
CA THR A 130 12.70 -1.21 2.85
C THR A 130 13.54 -2.49 2.78
N SER A 131 14.87 -2.36 2.71
CA SER A 131 15.79 -3.49 2.61
C SER A 131 16.98 -3.28 3.55
N LEU A 132 17.47 -4.37 4.15
CA LEU A 132 18.78 -4.37 4.79
C LEU A 132 19.87 -4.17 3.73
N GLY A 133 20.75 -3.19 3.94
CA GLY A 133 21.92 -2.93 3.13
C GLY A 133 23.21 -3.47 3.76
N ASP A 134 24.32 -3.34 3.04
CA ASP A 134 25.61 -3.92 3.45
C ASP A 134 26.11 -3.45 4.82
N LYS A 135 25.79 -2.19 5.18
CA LYS A 135 26.13 -1.60 6.47
C LYS A 135 25.25 -2.13 7.61
N ASP A 136 24.00 -2.49 7.32
CA ASP A 136 23.12 -3.07 8.32
C ASP A 136 23.61 -4.47 8.72
N TYR A 137 24.03 -5.28 7.73
CA TYR A 137 24.64 -6.59 8.02
C TYR A 137 25.97 -6.46 8.76
N GLU A 138 26.81 -5.51 8.34
CA GLU A 138 28.10 -5.25 9.00
C GLU A 138 27.91 -4.82 10.46
N ALA A 139 26.90 -4.01 10.77
CA ALA A 139 26.58 -3.66 12.15
C ALA A 139 26.16 -4.86 13.01
N LEU A 140 25.59 -5.90 12.41
CA LEU A 140 25.22 -7.14 13.11
C LEU A 140 26.42 -8.06 13.32
N TRP A 141 27.25 -8.24 12.29
CA TRP A 141 28.36 -9.19 12.29
C TRP A 141 29.71 -8.61 12.74
N GLY A 142 29.81 -7.30 12.93
CA GLY A 142 31.03 -6.58 13.29
C GLY A 142 31.59 -5.72 12.16
N GLU A 143 32.23 -4.60 12.53
CA GLU A 143 32.85 -3.67 11.59
C GLU A 143 33.86 -4.38 10.67
N GLY A 144 33.77 -4.12 9.37
CA GLY A 144 34.57 -4.77 8.33
C GLY A 144 34.10 -6.18 7.93
N SER A 145 33.03 -6.71 8.52
CA SER A 145 32.57 -8.07 8.24
C SER A 145 32.15 -8.27 6.76
N PRO A 146 32.62 -9.35 6.10
CA PRO A 146 32.21 -9.69 4.74
C PRO A 146 30.83 -10.34 4.67
N VAL A 147 30.17 -10.63 5.80
CA VAL A 147 28.86 -11.30 5.83
C VAL A 147 27.76 -10.30 5.49
N LYS A 148 27.00 -10.55 4.41
CA LYS A 148 25.95 -9.65 3.87
C LYS A 148 24.55 -10.29 3.86
N PHE A 149 24.27 -11.11 4.87
CA PHE A 149 23.00 -11.79 5.08
C PHE A 149 22.77 -12.06 6.58
N LEU A 150 21.53 -12.34 6.95
CA LEU A 150 21.14 -12.83 8.28
C LEU A 150 21.31 -14.35 8.36
N ALA A 151 21.59 -14.89 9.54
CA ALA A 151 21.71 -16.32 9.77
C ALA A 151 21.17 -16.68 11.17
N PRO A 152 21.14 -17.95 11.61
CA PRO A 152 20.60 -18.32 12.93
C PRO A 152 21.12 -17.49 14.12
N ALA A 153 22.41 -17.12 14.14
CA ALA A 153 22.99 -16.25 15.17
C ALA A 153 22.40 -14.82 15.19
N HIS A 154 21.91 -14.34 14.05
CA HIS A 154 21.24 -13.05 13.85
C HIS A 154 19.86 -13.25 13.18
N ALA A 155 19.03 -14.10 13.77
CA ALA A 155 17.77 -14.51 13.17
C ALA A 155 16.81 -13.33 12.90
N PRO A 156 16.06 -13.32 11.77
CA PRO A 156 15.16 -12.21 11.41
C PRO A 156 14.17 -11.83 12.52
N ALA A 157 13.64 -12.82 13.23
CA ALA A 157 12.67 -12.61 14.30
C ALA A 157 13.22 -11.82 15.50
N THR A 158 14.54 -11.81 15.71
CA THR A 158 15.19 -11.06 16.79
C THR A 158 15.75 -9.73 16.31
N VAL A 159 16.39 -9.71 15.14
CA VAL A 159 17.12 -8.51 14.67
C VAL A 159 16.23 -7.50 13.96
N LEU A 160 15.26 -7.94 13.16
CA LEU A 160 14.45 -7.04 12.34
C LEU A 160 13.53 -6.12 13.17
N PRO A 161 12.90 -6.57 14.27
CA PRO A 161 12.12 -5.67 15.11
C PRO A 161 12.94 -4.50 15.69
N GLU A 162 14.17 -4.76 16.14
CA GLU A 162 15.06 -3.73 16.69
C GLU A 162 15.59 -2.80 15.59
N TRP A 163 15.97 -3.37 14.44
CA TRP A 163 16.38 -2.61 13.27
C TRP A 163 15.28 -1.66 12.79
N LEU A 164 14.04 -2.14 12.66
CA LEU A 164 12.87 -1.32 12.32
C LEU A 164 12.61 -0.22 13.36
N ALA A 165 12.73 -0.51 14.66
CA ALA A 165 12.59 0.52 15.70
C ALA A 165 13.67 1.62 15.59
N GLY A 166 14.87 1.27 15.15
CA GLY A 166 15.95 2.23 14.87
C GLY A 166 15.64 3.15 13.68
N GLN A 167 15.04 2.60 12.62
CA GLN A 167 14.69 3.33 11.39
C GLN A 167 13.42 4.18 11.55
N TYR A 168 12.40 3.64 12.22
CA TYR A 168 11.06 4.22 12.35
C TYR A 168 10.75 4.63 13.79
N LYS A 169 11.48 5.64 14.28
CA LYS A 169 11.39 6.09 15.70
C LYS A 169 10.04 6.70 16.09
N ASP A 170 9.32 7.23 15.11
CA ASP A 170 8.02 7.89 15.29
C ASP A 170 6.84 7.01 14.81
N ALA A 171 7.05 5.69 14.71
CA ALA A 171 6.03 4.75 14.24
C ALA A 171 4.75 4.83 15.09
N ALA A 172 3.61 4.91 14.43
CA ALA A 172 2.29 4.85 15.03
C ALA A 172 1.77 3.41 15.05
N LYS A 173 0.92 3.10 16.04
CA LYS A 173 0.27 1.79 16.09
C LYS A 173 -0.52 1.55 14.80
N GLY A 174 -0.24 0.43 14.13
CA GLY A 174 -0.84 0.05 12.87
C GLY A 174 0.05 0.28 11.66
N ASP A 175 1.17 1.02 11.79
CA ASP A 175 2.10 1.25 10.69
C ASP A 175 2.64 -0.08 10.14
N LEU A 176 2.72 -0.17 8.81
CA LEU A 176 3.08 -1.37 8.06
C LEU A 176 4.32 -1.12 7.19
N VAL A 177 5.28 -2.04 7.25
CA VAL A 177 6.51 -1.99 6.44
C VAL A 177 6.85 -3.40 5.95
N LEU A 178 7.05 -3.55 4.65
CA LEU A 178 7.62 -4.77 4.07
C LEU A 178 9.14 -4.68 4.11
N VAL A 179 9.79 -5.64 4.77
CA VAL A 179 11.25 -5.69 4.90
C VAL A 179 11.83 -6.77 4.01
N ASP A 180 12.76 -6.40 3.14
CA ASP A 180 13.59 -7.31 2.38
C ASP A 180 14.93 -7.57 3.08
N TYR A 181 15.38 -8.82 3.04
CA TYR A 181 16.66 -9.24 3.60
C TYR A 181 17.18 -10.50 2.92
N LYS A 182 18.48 -10.76 3.03
CA LYS A 182 19.07 -12.05 2.68
C LYS A 182 19.18 -12.91 3.92
N TYR A 183 18.92 -14.20 3.79
CA TYR A 183 19.06 -15.15 4.89
C TYR A 183 19.66 -16.48 4.41
N ASP A 184 20.55 -17.03 5.23
CA ASP A 184 21.09 -18.39 5.11
C ASP A 184 20.63 -19.20 6.33
N ASP A 185 20.30 -20.48 6.14
CA ASP A 185 19.90 -21.37 7.24
C ASP A 185 21.10 -21.94 8.02
N VAL A 186 22.32 -21.61 7.59
CA VAL A 186 23.58 -21.93 8.25
C VAL A 186 24.32 -20.65 8.64
N ASP A 187 24.89 -20.61 9.85
CA ASP A 187 25.75 -19.51 10.28
C ASP A 187 27.02 -19.41 9.40
N PRO A 188 27.55 -18.20 9.15
CA PRO A 188 28.72 -18.01 8.31
C PRO A 188 29.93 -18.73 8.91
N GLU A 189 30.54 -19.60 8.09
CA GLU A 189 31.81 -20.24 8.43
C GLU A 189 32.96 -19.53 7.71
N PHE A 190 34.09 -19.37 8.40
CA PHE A 190 35.32 -18.86 7.79
C PHE A 190 36.28 -20.01 7.56
N THR A 191 36.81 -20.09 6.34
CA THR A 191 37.86 -21.05 5.97
C THR A 191 39.18 -20.35 5.82
N GLY A 192 40.27 -21.02 6.20
CA GLY A 192 41.61 -20.45 6.21
C GLY A 192 42.25 -20.56 7.58
N GLU A 193 43.41 -19.93 7.72
CA GLU A 193 44.27 -20.02 8.89
C GLU A 193 44.56 -18.63 9.43
N ASP A 194 44.54 -18.51 10.76
CA ASP A 194 45.17 -17.40 11.47
C ASP A 194 46.68 -17.63 11.47
N LEU A 195 47.40 -16.82 10.70
CA LEU A 195 48.84 -16.97 10.50
C LEU A 195 49.63 -16.26 11.60
N TYR A 196 49.08 -15.16 12.11
CA TYR A 196 49.68 -14.39 13.19
C TYR A 196 48.66 -13.46 13.86
N SER A 197 48.78 -13.25 15.17
CA SER A 197 48.01 -12.25 15.92
C SER A 197 48.86 -11.63 17.04
N GLN A 198 48.66 -10.33 17.27
CA GLN A 198 49.25 -9.56 18.36
C GLN A 198 48.23 -8.54 18.89
N ASP A 199 47.75 -8.79 20.11
CA ASP A 199 46.76 -7.98 20.84
C ASP A 199 47.40 -6.95 21.79
N PHE A 200 48.72 -6.96 21.94
CA PHE A 200 49.47 -6.09 22.85
C PHE A 200 49.04 -6.13 24.33
N GLU A 201 48.23 -7.08 24.76
CA GLU A 201 47.71 -7.13 26.14
C GLU A 201 48.82 -7.35 27.19
N SER A 202 49.93 -7.97 26.78
CA SER A 202 51.10 -8.20 27.64
C SER A 202 52.06 -7.03 27.75
N VAL A 203 51.83 -5.90 27.07
CA VAL A 203 52.75 -4.75 27.13
C VAL A 203 52.71 -4.08 28.51
N THR A 204 53.85 -3.55 28.95
CA THR A 204 53.92 -2.78 30.19
C THR A 204 53.58 -1.31 29.89
N ALA A 205 52.62 -0.76 30.62
CA ALA A 205 52.16 0.61 30.41
C ALA A 205 53.27 1.65 30.66
N ASN A 206 53.45 2.54 29.68
CA ASN A 206 54.44 3.63 29.66
C ASN A 206 55.91 3.20 29.53
N GLU A 207 56.16 1.94 29.18
CA GLU A 207 57.49 1.41 28.90
C GLU A 207 57.67 1.15 27.40
N ASP A 208 58.91 1.08 26.93
CA ASP A 208 59.21 0.66 25.56
C ASP A 208 58.67 -0.75 25.31
N ILE A 209 58.09 -0.99 24.13
CA ILE A 209 57.58 -2.31 23.77
C ILE A 209 58.74 -3.31 23.70
N VAL A 210 58.63 -4.36 24.50
CA VAL A 210 59.51 -5.53 24.50
C VAL A 210 58.60 -6.76 24.41
N LEU A 211 58.46 -7.31 23.20
CA LEU A 211 57.66 -8.50 22.90
C LEU A 211 58.53 -9.51 22.15
N GLU A 212 58.23 -10.80 22.32
CA GLU A 212 58.99 -11.86 21.66
C GLU A 212 58.96 -11.70 20.13
N GLY A 213 60.15 -11.65 19.53
CA GLY A 213 60.34 -11.52 18.08
C GLY A 213 60.03 -10.15 17.48
N TRP A 214 59.46 -9.19 18.24
CA TRP A 214 59.31 -7.82 17.78
C TRP A 214 60.61 -7.04 17.95
N GLU A 215 60.95 -6.24 16.94
CA GLU A 215 62.13 -5.40 16.94
C GLU A 215 61.75 -3.92 16.84
N GLN A 216 62.52 -3.06 17.50
CA GLN A 216 62.41 -1.61 17.35
C GLN A 216 63.71 -1.04 16.80
N VAL A 217 63.63 -0.35 15.65
CA VAL A 217 64.79 0.23 14.97
C VAL A 217 64.62 1.74 14.80
N THR A 218 65.54 2.51 15.36
CA THR A 218 65.54 3.98 15.31
C THR A 218 66.58 4.47 14.31
N LEU A 219 66.16 5.10 13.21
CA LEU A 219 67.06 5.75 12.24
C LEU A 219 67.38 7.19 12.62
N LYS A 220 66.43 7.87 13.27
CA LYS A 220 66.57 9.23 13.78
C LYS A 220 65.90 9.34 15.15
N GLY A 221 66.53 10.13 16.03
CA GLY A 221 66.12 10.23 17.43
C GLY A 221 66.34 8.92 18.19
N ASP A 222 65.92 8.89 19.45
CA ASP A 222 66.04 7.75 20.36
C ASP A 222 64.70 7.32 20.98
N ARG A 223 63.59 7.99 20.62
CA ARG A 223 62.24 7.64 21.09
C ARG A 223 61.75 6.35 20.43
N LYS A 224 61.13 5.48 21.22
CA LYS A 224 60.60 4.18 20.80
C LYS A 224 59.08 4.10 20.95
N TRP A 225 58.48 3.11 20.28
CA TRP A 225 57.10 2.72 20.50
C TRP A 225 56.95 2.22 21.93
N GLN A 226 55.93 2.73 22.62
CA GLN A 226 55.65 2.41 24.01
C GLN A 226 54.38 1.56 24.12
N GLY A 227 54.39 0.64 25.08
CA GLY A 227 53.17 0.01 25.55
C GLY A 227 52.31 1.00 26.33
N LYS A 228 51.01 0.93 26.16
CA LYS A 228 50.02 1.65 26.97
C LYS A 228 48.94 0.67 27.41
N ASN A 229 48.24 1.03 28.48
CA ASN A 229 47.07 0.30 28.92
C ASN A 229 46.00 1.29 29.34
N TYR A 230 44.78 1.13 28.83
CA TYR A 230 43.63 1.93 29.23
C TYR A 230 42.40 1.05 29.31
N SER A 231 41.66 1.14 30.42
CA SER A 231 40.45 0.33 30.66
C SER A 231 40.66 -1.19 30.49
N SER A 232 41.86 -1.68 30.86
CA SER A 232 42.29 -3.08 30.70
C SER A 232 42.53 -3.53 29.26
N ASN A 233 42.77 -2.60 28.33
CA ASN A 233 43.19 -2.87 26.96
C ASN A 233 44.64 -2.41 26.77
N GLY A 234 45.54 -3.33 26.44
CA GLY A 234 46.92 -3.05 26.04
C GLY A 234 46.98 -2.54 24.61
N TYR A 235 47.95 -1.68 24.26
CA TYR A 235 48.16 -1.24 22.88
C TYR A 235 49.55 -0.60 22.70
N ALA A 236 50.00 -0.53 21.45
CA ALA A 236 51.22 0.17 21.06
C ALA A 236 50.93 1.67 20.79
N GLN A 237 51.81 2.57 21.23
CA GLN A 237 51.66 4.01 20.98
C GLN A 237 52.99 4.68 20.59
N PHE A 238 52.93 5.60 19.62
CA PHE A 238 54.02 6.53 19.32
C PHE A 238 53.52 7.97 19.17
N SER A 239 54.32 8.94 19.64
CA SER A 239 54.13 10.37 19.35
C SER A 239 55.47 11.11 19.36
N ALA A 240 55.71 12.01 18.41
CA ALA A 240 56.82 12.97 18.45
C ALA A 240 56.53 14.19 19.34
N ASN A 241 55.35 14.29 19.96
CA ASN A 241 55.00 15.42 20.80
C ASN A 241 55.98 15.56 21.98
N GLY A 242 56.50 16.76 22.19
CA GLY A 242 57.52 17.04 23.21
C GLY A 242 58.88 16.36 22.98
N PHE A 243 59.16 15.82 21.79
CA PHE A 243 60.49 15.36 21.41
C PHE A 243 61.30 16.49 20.79
N GLU A 244 62.55 16.68 21.20
CA GLU A 244 63.46 17.66 20.59
C GLU A 244 64.11 17.05 19.33
N GLY A 245 63.56 17.38 18.15
CA GLY A 245 64.12 17.00 16.86
C GLY A 245 63.23 16.06 16.03
N GLU A 246 63.86 15.38 15.07
CA GLU A 246 63.22 14.42 14.17
C GLU A 246 63.31 12.99 14.74
N VAL A 247 62.24 12.22 14.55
CA VAL A 247 62.16 10.79 14.87
C VAL A 247 61.84 10.00 13.61
N ASP A 248 62.48 8.85 13.47
CA ASP A 248 62.20 7.84 12.44
C ASP A 248 62.39 6.48 13.09
N THR A 249 61.28 5.84 13.46
CA THR A 249 61.30 4.62 14.29
C THR A 249 60.36 3.57 13.75
N TRP A 250 60.88 2.35 13.63
CA TRP A 250 60.20 1.19 13.06
C TRP A 250 59.90 0.21 14.18
N LEU A 251 58.64 -0.21 14.29
CA LEU A 251 58.23 -1.37 15.07
C LEU A 251 57.98 -2.53 14.10
N VAL A 252 58.84 -3.54 14.13
CA VAL A 252 58.87 -4.64 13.16
C VAL A 252 58.41 -5.93 13.82
N SER A 253 57.47 -6.62 13.19
CA SER A 253 56.93 -7.91 13.66
C SER A 253 57.97 -9.03 13.60
N PRO A 254 57.71 -10.19 14.21
CA PRO A 254 58.38 -11.43 13.86
C PRO A 254 58.13 -11.82 12.39
N ALA A 255 58.90 -12.79 11.88
CA ALA A 255 58.65 -13.38 10.56
C ALA A 255 57.35 -14.18 10.57
N VAL A 256 56.45 -13.90 9.63
CA VAL A 256 55.18 -14.62 9.45
C VAL A 256 55.19 -15.36 8.13
N ALA A 257 54.93 -16.67 8.16
CA ALA A 257 54.78 -17.45 6.93
C ALA A 257 53.42 -17.19 6.29
N VAL A 258 53.42 -16.69 5.05
CA VAL A 258 52.21 -16.47 4.26
C VAL A 258 51.91 -17.75 3.50
N THR A 259 50.99 -18.57 4.00
CA THR A 259 50.69 -19.91 3.46
C THR A 259 49.60 -19.93 2.39
N SER A 260 48.87 -18.83 2.22
CA SER A 260 47.78 -18.69 1.25
C SER A 260 47.84 -17.34 0.54
N LYS A 261 47.39 -17.32 -0.73
CA LYS A 261 47.19 -16.07 -1.50
C LYS A 261 46.09 -15.19 -0.93
N ASP A 262 45.18 -15.76 -0.14
CA ASP A 262 44.05 -15.05 0.48
C ASP A 262 44.45 -14.40 1.81
N ALA A 263 45.71 -14.56 2.23
CA ALA A 263 46.27 -13.90 3.40
C ALA A 263 46.25 -12.38 3.25
N GLY A 264 45.97 -11.69 4.34
CA GLY A 264 46.10 -10.24 4.42
C GLY A 264 46.36 -9.77 5.84
N LEU A 265 46.95 -8.57 5.92
CA LEU A 265 47.26 -7.86 7.14
C LEU A 265 46.06 -6.98 7.54
N SER A 266 45.68 -7.02 8.81
CA SER A 266 44.71 -6.09 9.42
C SER A 266 45.19 -5.65 10.79
N PHE A 267 44.71 -4.50 11.28
CA PHE A 267 44.97 -3.98 12.61
C PHE A 267 43.96 -2.89 12.95
N ASP A 268 43.89 -2.54 14.22
CA ASP A 268 43.07 -1.44 14.70
C ASP A 268 43.93 -0.20 14.97
N ILE A 269 43.38 0.97 14.68
CA ILE A 269 44.08 2.25 14.88
C ILE A 269 43.22 3.26 15.62
N LYS A 270 43.89 4.09 16.40
CA LYS A 270 43.31 5.29 17.02
C LYS A 270 44.29 6.44 16.92
N PHE A 271 43.85 7.56 16.36
CA PHE A 271 44.65 8.78 16.29
C PHE A 271 44.33 9.72 17.45
N GLY A 272 45.33 10.49 17.85
CA GLY A 272 45.16 11.59 18.79
C GLY A 272 46.00 12.80 18.41
N TYR A 273 45.44 13.99 18.60
CA TYR A 273 46.06 15.28 18.27
C TYR A 273 46.63 15.27 16.84
N TYR A 274 45.79 14.93 15.88
CA TYR A 274 46.18 14.74 14.48
C TYR A 274 46.70 16.05 13.90
N ASN A 275 47.96 16.04 13.47
CA ASN A 275 48.63 17.24 12.95
C ASN A 275 49.52 16.96 11.71
N ALA A 276 49.88 15.71 11.47
CA ALA A 276 50.61 15.27 10.28
C ALA A 276 50.44 13.76 10.04
N ASP A 277 50.62 13.33 8.80
CA ASP A 277 50.67 11.91 8.44
C ASP A 277 52.02 11.32 8.88
N CYS A 278 52.05 10.72 10.07
CA CYS A 278 53.28 10.22 10.67
C CYS A 278 53.48 8.70 10.53
N LEU A 279 52.44 7.94 10.14
CA LEU A 279 52.49 6.48 10.04
C LEU A 279 52.67 6.02 8.58
N ASP A 280 53.55 5.05 8.39
CA ASP A 280 53.62 4.18 7.21
C ASP A 280 53.57 2.71 7.65
N VAL A 281 52.98 1.85 6.83
CA VAL A 281 52.84 0.41 7.08
C VAL A 281 53.50 -0.33 5.94
N LEU A 282 54.55 -1.09 6.25
CA LEU A 282 55.42 -1.69 5.24
C LEU A 282 55.52 -3.20 5.43
N VAL A 283 55.74 -3.90 4.31
CA VAL A 283 55.95 -5.35 4.28
C VAL A 283 57.27 -5.66 3.57
N SER A 284 58.03 -6.62 4.09
CA SER A 284 59.25 -7.12 3.45
C SER A 284 59.38 -8.64 3.54
N ASP A 285 59.72 -9.28 2.43
CA ASP A 285 60.16 -10.68 2.34
C ASP A 285 61.69 -10.82 2.24
N THR A 286 62.43 -9.71 2.33
CA THR A 286 63.90 -9.67 2.21
C THR A 286 64.61 -9.18 3.47
N TYR A 287 63.86 -8.68 4.47
CA TYR A 287 64.40 -8.33 5.78
C TYR A 287 64.88 -9.57 6.52
N ALA A 288 66.05 -9.46 7.15
CA ALA A 288 66.74 -10.59 7.77
C ALA A 288 66.49 -10.74 9.28
N GLY A 289 65.67 -9.86 9.90
CA GLY A 289 65.41 -9.89 11.34
C GLY A 289 66.66 -9.63 12.19
N ASN A 290 67.48 -8.65 11.81
CA ASN A 290 68.77 -8.37 12.45
C ASN A 290 69.02 -6.88 12.74
N GLY A 291 67.96 -6.06 12.72
CA GLY A 291 68.01 -4.61 12.90
C GLY A 291 68.49 -3.80 11.68
N SER A 292 68.95 -4.42 10.60
CA SER A 292 69.52 -3.73 9.43
C SER A 292 68.46 -3.37 8.39
N ILE A 293 67.52 -2.49 8.74
CA ILE A 293 66.36 -2.13 7.90
C ILE A 293 66.72 -1.53 6.53
N ASP A 294 67.86 -0.82 6.42
CA ASP A 294 68.33 -0.18 5.18
C ASP A 294 68.87 -1.17 4.13
N MET A 295 69.09 -2.43 4.50
CA MET A 295 69.57 -3.49 3.59
C MET A 295 68.43 -4.29 2.94
N ALA A 296 67.19 -4.11 3.40
CA ALA A 296 66.01 -4.83 2.92
C ALA A 296 65.18 -3.99 1.95
N GLN A 297 64.35 -4.65 1.15
CA GLN A 297 63.33 -3.98 0.33
C GLN A 297 62.01 -3.97 1.09
N TRP A 298 61.42 -2.78 1.24
CA TRP A 298 60.15 -2.58 1.94
C TRP A 298 59.11 -2.03 0.97
N THR A 299 57.94 -2.65 0.96
CA THR A 299 56.79 -2.20 0.17
C THR A 299 55.77 -1.58 1.11
N SER A 300 55.43 -0.30 0.93
CA SER A 300 54.30 0.28 1.67
C SER A 300 53.00 -0.33 1.19
N VAL A 301 52.17 -0.76 2.14
CA VAL A 301 50.81 -1.27 1.92
C VAL A 301 49.75 -0.32 2.46
N LYS A 302 50.17 0.89 2.88
CA LYS A 302 49.31 1.91 3.50
C LYS A 302 48.05 2.22 2.69
N ASP A 303 48.18 2.32 1.37
CA ASP A 303 47.08 2.73 0.47
C ASP A 303 46.00 1.65 0.30
N GLN A 304 46.18 0.44 0.86
CA GLN A 304 45.16 -0.61 0.87
C GLN A 304 44.25 -0.54 2.11
N PHE A 305 44.55 0.34 3.05
CA PHE A 305 43.81 0.52 4.28
C PHE A 305 42.90 1.75 4.23
N THR A 306 41.81 1.72 4.99
CA THR A 306 40.95 2.88 5.22
C THR A 306 41.17 3.40 6.64
N PHE A 307 41.86 4.53 6.76
CA PHE A 307 42.16 5.15 8.05
C PHE A 307 41.01 6.07 8.51
N PRO A 308 40.69 6.12 9.82
CA PRO A 308 39.72 7.07 10.35
C PRO A 308 40.25 8.50 10.24
N GLU A 309 39.33 9.48 10.16
CA GLU A 309 39.69 10.89 10.28
C GLU A 309 40.22 11.17 11.70
N GLY A 310 41.43 11.74 11.81
CA GLY A 310 42.04 12.03 13.09
C GLY A 310 41.65 13.41 13.63
N PRO A 311 41.22 13.55 14.90
CA PRO A 311 40.84 14.83 15.45
C PRO A 311 42.06 15.70 15.79
N ALA A 312 42.00 16.99 15.46
CA ALA A 312 43.06 17.95 15.80
C ALA A 312 43.25 18.13 17.31
N ASN A 313 42.22 17.90 18.11
CA ASN A 313 42.24 17.97 19.57
C ASN A 313 41.63 16.70 20.16
N GLY A 314 42.31 16.08 21.13
CA GLY A 314 41.83 14.85 21.76
C GLY A 314 42.16 13.61 20.92
N TYR A 315 41.36 12.56 21.05
CA TYR A 315 41.54 11.28 20.38
C TYR A 315 40.24 10.86 19.68
N ASN A 316 40.33 9.95 18.71
CA ASN A 316 39.13 9.23 18.25
C ASN A 316 38.45 8.55 19.44
N ASP A 317 37.12 8.41 19.40
CA ASP A 317 36.37 7.81 20.50
C ASP A 317 36.78 6.35 20.72
N ASN A 318 36.79 5.56 19.64
CA ASN A 318 37.14 4.14 19.63
C ASN A 318 38.35 3.84 18.75
N PHE A 319 38.95 2.66 18.95
CA PHE A 319 39.77 2.02 17.92
C PHE A 319 38.90 1.69 16.71
N VAL A 320 39.46 1.83 15.51
CA VAL A 320 38.80 1.54 14.24
C VAL A 320 39.65 0.54 13.48
N ASN A 321 39.04 -0.56 13.00
CA ASN A 321 39.74 -1.51 12.14
C ASN A 321 40.01 -0.88 10.78
N VAL A 322 41.24 -0.95 10.29
CA VAL A 322 41.63 -0.27 9.04
C VAL A 322 41.30 -1.07 7.77
N GLY A 323 40.67 -2.23 7.90
CA GLY A 323 40.44 -3.18 6.82
C GLY A 323 41.63 -4.13 6.62
N LYS A 324 41.74 -4.69 5.40
CA LYS A 324 42.70 -5.74 5.05
C LYS A 324 43.57 -5.34 3.86
N ALA A 325 44.89 -5.31 4.05
CA ALA A 325 45.86 -5.23 2.95
C ALA A 325 46.24 -6.64 2.48
N GLY A 326 46.13 -6.90 1.18
CA GLY A 326 46.39 -8.21 0.60
C GLY A 326 47.89 -8.55 0.60
N LEU A 327 48.21 -9.82 0.91
CA LEU A 327 49.58 -10.36 0.89
C LEU A 327 49.80 -11.41 -0.21
N GLU A 328 48.97 -11.41 -1.26
CA GLU A 328 49.04 -12.35 -2.38
C GLU A 328 50.45 -12.49 -2.95
N ALA A 329 51.16 -11.36 -3.14
CA ALA A 329 52.49 -11.33 -3.75
C ALA A 329 53.57 -12.04 -2.91
N TYR A 330 53.23 -12.34 -1.66
CA TYR A 330 54.08 -13.00 -0.68
C TYR A 330 53.66 -14.45 -0.41
N ASN A 331 52.65 -14.98 -1.11
CA ASN A 331 52.22 -16.36 -0.95
C ASN A 331 53.40 -17.35 -1.11
N GLY A 332 53.57 -18.23 -0.12
CA GLY A 332 54.68 -19.18 -0.01
C GLY A 332 55.99 -18.59 0.54
N LYS A 333 55.99 -17.33 1.01
CA LYS A 333 57.16 -16.66 1.60
C LYS A 333 56.94 -16.34 3.08
N SER A 334 58.03 -16.01 3.78
CA SER A 334 57.96 -15.38 5.10
C SER A 334 58.10 -13.87 4.95
N VAL A 335 57.24 -13.12 5.64
CA VAL A 335 57.24 -11.65 5.62
C VAL A 335 57.40 -11.05 7.01
N TYR A 336 57.90 -9.83 7.03
CA TYR A 336 57.92 -8.96 8.20
C TYR A 336 57.02 -7.75 7.93
N VAL A 337 56.21 -7.37 8.91
CA VAL A 337 55.40 -6.15 8.88
C VAL A 337 56.08 -5.09 9.74
N ALA A 338 56.18 -3.87 9.23
CA ALA A 338 56.73 -2.74 9.96
C ALA A 338 55.74 -1.58 10.06
N PHE A 339 55.56 -1.07 11.28
CA PHE A 339 54.89 0.19 11.55
C PHE A 339 55.95 1.26 11.75
N ARG A 340 56.14 2.11 10.73
CA ARG A 340 57.13 3.17 10.74
C ARG A 340 56.49 4.49 11.15
N TYR A 341 57.03 5.11 12.18
CA TYR A 341 56.66 6.46 12.59
C TYR A 341 57.74 7.46 12.16
N VAL A 342 57.35 8.49 11.40
CA VAL A 342 58.21 9.65 11.06
C VAL A 342 57.56 10.92 11.57
N GLY A 343 58.27 11.66 12.42
CA GLY A 343 57.77 12.90 13.02
C GLY A 343 58.87 13.88 13.37
N GLU A 344 58.49 15.11 13.68
CA GLU A 344 59.42 16.18 14.06
C GLU A 344 58.74 17.16 15.00
N GLY A 345 59.07 17.07 16.29
CA GLY A 345 58.46 17.85 17.36
C GLY A 345 58.49 19.36 17.10
N PRO A 346 59.66 19.96 16.85
CA PRO A 346 59.78 21.40 16.58
C PRO A 346 59.04 21.90 15.34
N LYS A 347 58.71 21.02 14.39
CA LYS A 347 57.89 21.34 13.20
C LYS A 347 56.43 20.88 13.34
N ALA A 348 56.02 20.52 14.56
CA ALA A 348 54.68 20.07 14.90
C ALA A 348 54.21 18.82 14.12
N LYS A 349 55.12 18.01 13.55
CA LYS A 349 54.76 16.73 12.94
C LYS A 349 54.65 15.66 14.03
N THR A 350 53.56 15.66 14.80
CA THR A 350 53.49 14.99 16.12
C THR A 350 52.21 14.20 16.41
N THR A 351 51.48 13.75 15.38
CA THR A 351 50.26 12.93 15.57
C THR A 351 50.55 11.75 16.50
N THR A 352 49.68 11.53 17.48
CA THR A 352 49.73 10.33 18.32
C THR A 352 49.07 9.19 17.57
N VAL A 353 49.79 8.09 17.41
CA VAL A 353 49.32 6.89 16.71
C VAL A 353 49.25 5.77 17.75
N GLN A 354 48.07 5.18 17.91
CA GLN A 354 47.84 3.98 18.72
C GLN A 354 47.49 2.82 17.79
N LEU A 355 48.14 1.68 17.98
CA LEU A 355 47.96 0.46 17.18
C LEU A 355 47.57 -0.69 18.10
N ASP A 356 46.64 -1.51 17.63
CA ASP A 356 46.15 -2.67 18.36
C ASP A 356 45.72 -3.80 17.42
N ASN A 357 45.50 -5.01 17.95
CA ASN A 357 44.93 -6.18 17.24
C ASN A 357 45.57 -6.45 15.86
N VAL A 358 46.91 -6.43 15.78
CA VAL A 358 47.63 -6.68 14.53
C VAL A 358 47.51 -8.16 14.17
N SER A 359 46.93 -8.46 13.02
CA SER A 359 46.68 -9.82 12.57
C SER A 359 47.07 -10.05 11.12
N ILE A 360 47.53 -11.27 10.82
CA ILE A 360 47.65 -11.78 9.46
C ILE A 360 46.81 -13.06 9.41
N SER A 361 45.74 -13.04 8.60
CA SER A 361 44.87 -14.20 8.42
C SER A 361 44.55 -14.44 6.96
N SER A 362 44.39 -15.71 6.61
CA SER A 362 43.84 -16.16 5.32
C SER A 362 42.36 -16.51 5.40
N ALA A 363 41.72 -16.23 6.55
CA ALA A 363 40.30 -16.44 6.77
C ALA A 363 39.48 -15.68 5.71
N VAL A 364 38.64 -16.43 5.00
CA VAL A 364 37.66 -15.94 4.04
C VAL A 364 36.33 -16.63 4.31
N LEU A 365 35.24 -15.91 4.06
CA LEU A 365 33.90 -16.46 4.17
C LEU A 365 33.77 -17.68 3.24
N ALA A 366 33.38 -18.82 3.80
CA ALA A 366 33.09 -20.03 3.03
C ALA A 366 31.93 -19.78 2.05
N PRO A 367 31.76 -20.59 1.01
CA PRO A 367 30.58 -20.50 0.16
C PRO A 367 29.28 -20.62 0.96
N THR A 368 28.33 -19.75 0.68
CA THR A 368 27.03 -19.63 1.36
C THR A 368 25.89 -20.02 0.43
N ASN A 369 24.72 -20.27 1.00
CA ASN A 369 23.46 -20.58 0.29
C ASN A 369 22.38 -19.55 0.62
N GLU A 370 22.77 -18.30 0.85
CA GLU A 370 21.86 -17.23 1.22
C GLU A 370 20.86 -16.94 0.11
N LYS A 371 19.62 -16.65 0.50
CA LYS A 371 18.52 -16.34 -0.43
C LYS A 371 17.83 -15.05 -0.04
N PRO A 372 17.22 -14.34 -0.99
CA PRO A 372 16.35 -13.20 -0.68
C PRO A 372 15.05 -13.67 -0.03
N TYR A 373 14.59 -12.93 0.98
CA TYR A 373 13.33 -13.09 1.67
C TYR A 373 12.67 -11.73 1.88
N ASN A 374 11.36 -11.76 2.11
CA ASN A 374 10.64 -10.62 2.62
C ASN A 374 9.65 -11.02 3.73
N ALA A 375 9.33 -10.07 4.59
CA ALA A 375 8.28 -10.23 5.59
C ALA A 375 7.61 -8.88 5.87
N LEU A 376 6.29 -8.90 6.01
CA LEU A 376 5.50 -7.73 6.38
C LEU A 376 5.53 -7.59 7.90
N TYR A 377 5.88 -6.41 8.39
CA TYR A 377 5.87 -6.07 9.80
C TYR A 377 4.80 -5.01 10.08
N GLN A 378 4.13 -5.14 11.23
CA GLN A 378 3.22 -4.15 11.79
C GLN A 378 3.74 -3.68 13.15
N PHE A 379 3.70 -2.37 13.38
CA PHE A 379 3.97 -1.80 14.70
C PHE A 379 2.72 -1.91 15.58
N ASP A 380 2.80 -2.63 16.71
CA ASP A 380 1.64 -2.84 17.60
C ASP A 380 1.40 -1.68 18.59
N GLY A 381 2.22 -0.63 18.52
CA GLY A 381 2.29 0.49 19.46
C GLY A 381 3.44 0.37 20.46
N THR A 382 4.11 -0.78 20.52
CA THR A 382 5.28 -1.04 21.38
C THR A 382 6.45 -1.67 20.64
N ALA A 383 6.19 -2.60 19.72
CA ALA A 383 7.21 -3.30 18.96
C ALA A 383 6.72 -3.64 17.55
N TRP A 384 7.67 -3.79 16.63
CA TRP A 384 7.43 -4.33 15.30
C TRP A 384 7.28 -5.85 15.38
N LYS A 385 6.21 -6.39 14.78
CA LYS A 385 5.94 -7.84 14.71
C LYS A 385 5.56 -8.24 13.30
N VAL A 386 5.89 -9.48 12.93
CA VAL A 386 5.44 -10.04 11.66
C VAL A 386 3.92 -10.01 11.61
N LYS A 387 3.38 -9.46 10.52
CA LYS A 387 1.96 -9.34 10.26
C LYS A 387 1.50 -10.55 9.46
N GLU A 388 0.81 -11.44 10.15
CA GLU A 388 0.12 -12.58 9.54
C GLU A 388 -1.35 -12.24 9.32
N ASP A 389 -1.85 -12.49 8.10
CA ASP A 389 -3.26 -12.33 7.77
C ASP A 389 -3.66 -13.35 6.69
N SER A 390 -4.59 -14.24 7.03
CA SER A 390 -5.07 -15.29 6.11
C SER A 390 -5.77 -14.76 4.85
N ARG A 391 -6.18 -13.49 4.83
CA ARG A 391 -6.78 -12.82 3.67
C ARG A 391 -5.74 -12.07 2.84
N LEU A 392 -4.51 -11.91 3.33
CA LEU A 392 -3.42 -11.26 2.63
C LEU A 392 -2.42 -12.29 2.10
N VAL A 393 -1.96 -12.08 0.88
CA VAL A 393 -0.87 -12.83 0.26
C VAL A 393 0.24 -11.85 -0.04
N VAL A 394 1.35 -11.96 0.69
CA VAL A 394 2.57 -11.21 0.36
C VAL A 394 3.37 -12.05 -0.63
N VAL A 395 3.63 -11.52 -1.82
CA VAL A 395 4.44 -12.22 -2.83
C VAL A 395 5.91 -12.14 -2.42
N THR A 396 6.51 -13.30 -2.16
CA THR A 396 7.90 -13.44 -1.73
C THR A 396 8.86 -13.51 -2.93
N PRO A 397 10.17 -13.25 -2.75
CA PRO A 397 11.18 -13.47 -3.80
C PRO A 397 11.09 -14.87 -4.44
N ALA A 398 10.95 -15.91 -3.61
CA ALA A 398 10.77 -17.28 -4.07
C ALA A 398 9.48 -17.49 -4.89
N ASP A 399 8.40 -16.75 -4.58
CA ASP A 399 7.17 -16.78 -5.39
C ASP A 399 7.41 -16.14 -6.77
N TYR A 400 8.15 -15.03 -6.85
CA TYR A 400 8.52 -14.40 -8.14
C TYR A 400 9.38 -15.33 -9.00
N ASP A 401 10.38 -15.97 -8.40
CA ASP A 401 11.21 -16.99 -9.06
C ASP A 401 10.36 -18.14 -9.63
N ALA A 402 9.38 -18.62 -8.86
CA ALA A 402 8.46 -19.67 -9.29
C ALA A 402 7.56 -19.22 -10.46
N MET A 403 7.27 -17.92 -10.56
CA MET A 403 6.51 -17.33 -11.68
C MET A 403 7.37 -17.08 -12.93
N GLY A 404 8.70 -17.19 -12.85
CA GLY A 404 9.62 -17.09 -13.99
C GLY A 404 10.15 -15.68 -14.18
N SER A 405 9.78 -15.01 -15.28
CA SER A 405 10.33 -13.69 -15.66
C SER A 405 10.32 -12.65 -14.52
N PRO A 406 9.23 -12.52 -13.71
CA PRO A 406 9.21 -11.61 -12.55
C PRO A 406 10.34 -11.82 -11.53
N GLY A 407 10.86 -13.05 -11.40
CA GLY A 407 11.93 -13.40 -10.45
C GLY A 407 13.27 -12.72 -10.72
N SER A 408 13.52 -12.24 -11.95
CA SER A 408 14.79 -11.57 -12.27
C SER A 408 15.05 -10.32 -11.43
N HIS A 409 13.98 -9.69 -10.91
CA HIS A 409 14.04 -8.47 -10.12
C HIS A 409 13.13 -8.47 -8.89
N ASP A 410 12.53 -9.62 -8.54
CA ASP A 410 11.54 -9.75 -7.46
C ASP A 410 10.39 -8.74 -7.54
N ASN A 411 9.91 -8.42 -8.75
CA ASN A 411 8.80 -7.51 -8.98
C ASN A 411 8.06 -7.80 -10.28
N PHE A 412 6.81 -7.33 -10.36
CA PHE A 412 6.08 -7.19 -11.61
C PHE A 412 6.41 -5.88 -12.31
N SER A 413 6.09 -5.80 -13.59
CA SER A 413 6.33 -4.60 -14.39
C SER A 413 5.33 -4.53 -15.56
N THR A 414 5.45 -3.52 -16.42
CA THR A 414 4.63 -3.49 -17.64
C THR A 414 4.92 -4.65 -18.60
N SER A 415 6.15 -5.18 -18.64
CA SER A 415 6.47 -6.39 -19.43
C SER A 415 6.03 -7.67 -18.74
N ASP A 416 6.02 -7.65 -17.40
CA ASP A 416 5.67 -8.77 -16.54
C ASP A 416 4.39 -8.41 -15.78
N ALA A 417 3.29 -8.23 -16.51
CA ALA A 417 2.07 -7.68 -15.94
C ALA A 417 1.40 -8.68 -14.98
N PRO A 418 1.03 -8.26 -13.75
CA PRO A 418 0.57 -9.14 -12.68
C PRO A 418 -0.66 -9.98 -13.06
N GLU A 419 -1.56 -9.45 -13.88
CA GLU A 419 -2.75 -10.15 -14.37
C GLU A 419 -2.44 -11.43 -15.16
N ASN A 420 -1.23 -11.56 -15.70
CA ASN A 420 -0.77 -12.75 -16.43
C ASN A 420 -0.26 -13.86 -15.50
N TYR A 421 -0.01 -13.56 -14.23
CA TYR A 421 0.67 -14.47 -13.29
C TYR A 421 -0.17 -14.74 -12.03
N LEU A 422 -0.74 -13.70 -11.42
CA LEU A 422 -1.39 -13.76 -10.12
C LEU A 422 -2.60 -14.72 -10.07
N PRO A 423 -3.49 -14.79 -11.08
CA PRO A 423 -4.55 -15.81 -11.10
C PRO A 423 -4.04 -17.25 -10.96
N GLN A 424 -2.97 -17.60 -11.70
CA GLN A 424 -2.38 -18.93 -11.67
C GLN A 424 -1.62 -19.18 -10.37
N PHE A 425 -0.86 -18.18 -9.91
CA PHE A 425 -0.19 -18.22 -8.61
C PHE A 425 -1.18 -18.50 -7.47
N LEU A 426 -2.31 -17.79 -7.43
CA LEU A 426 -3.36 -18.01 -6.44
C LEU A 426 -4.02 -19.38 -6.58
N ALA A 427 -4.24 -19.87 -7.81
CA ALA A 427 -4.78 -21.22 -8.02
C ALA A 427 -3.84 -22.31 -7.49
N GLN A 428 -2.52 -22.14 -7.63
CA GLN A 428 -1.52 -23.07 -7.09
C GLN A 428 -1.41 -22.97 -5.56
N LYS A 429 -1.48 -21.76 -5.01
CA LYS A 429 -1.36 -21.51 -3.56
C LYS A 429 -2.64 -21.91 -2.80
N PHE A 430 -3.80 -21.80 -3.44
CA PHE A 430 -5.12 -22.10 -2.87
C PHE A 430 -5.92 -23.08 -3.75
N PRO A 431 -5.50 -24.35 -3.87
CA PRO A 431 -6.13 -25.33 -4.76
C PRO A 431 -7.55 -25.76 -4.33
N TYR A 432 -7.98 -25.37 -3.13
CA TYR A 432 -9.29 -25.70 -2.57
C TYR A 432 -10.20 -24.48 -2.37
N ALA A 433 -9.90 -23.36 -3.04
CA ALA A 433 -10.74 -22.16 -2.99
C ALA A 433 -12.19 -22.46 -3.39
N GLN A 434 -13.12 -21.83 -2.69
CA GLN A 434 -14.57 -21.93 -2.92
C GLN A 434 -15.11 -20.65 -3.54
N GLU A 435 -16.25 -20.76 -4.22
CA GLU A 435 -16.94 -19.61 -4.83
C GLU A 435 -17.17 -18.51 -3.79
N GLY A 436 -16.71 -17.29 -4.11
CA GLY A 436 -16.79 -16.12 -3.22
C GLY A 436 -15.58 -15.92 -2.30
N ASP A 437 -14.61 -16.84 -2.26
CA ASP A 437 -13.36 -16.62 -1.54
C ASP A 437 -12.59 -15.42 -2.11
N SER A 438 -12.03 -14.58 -1.25
CA SER A 438 -11.18 -13.44 -1.67
C SER A 438 -9.79 -13.45 -1.04
N LYS A 439 -8.83 -12.88 -1.78
CA LYS A 439 -7.45 -12.63 -1.33
C LYS A 439 -6.98 -11.26 -1.80
N ALA A 440 -6.47 -10.45 -0.87
CA ALA A 440 -5.63 -9.32 -1.23
C ALA A 440 -4.21 -9.83 -1.48
N VAL A 441 -3.60 -9.40 -2.58
CA VAL A 441 -2.26 -9.79 -2.99
C VAL A 441 -1.38 -8.56 -3.01
N MET A 442 -0.41 -8.52 -2.11
CA MET A 442 0.60 -7.47 -2.00
C MET A 442 1.84 -7.88 -2.78
N TYR A 443 2.27 -7.03 -3.71
CA TYR A 443 3.40 -7.28 -4.59
C TYR A 443 4.17 -5.99 -4.89
N LYS A 444 5.40 -6.15 -5.39
CA LYS A 444 6.24 -5.06 -5.86
C LYS A 444 5.96 -4.82 -7.33
N TYR A 445 5.81 -3.57 -7.73
CA TYR A 445 5.62 -3.17 -9.12
C TYR A 445 6.65 -2.13 -9.53
N TYR A 446 7.40 -2.39 -10.59
CA TYR A 446 8.39 -1.48 -11.14
C TYR A 446 7.79 -0.65 -12.28
N ASN A 447 7.72 0.66 -12.07
CA ASN A 447 7.51 1.65 -13.12
C ASN A 447 8.42 2.85 -12.89
N LYS A 448 9.67 2.75 -13.37
CA LYS A 448 10.81 3.67 -13.10
C LYS A 448 11.27 3.68 -11.64
N VAL A 449 10.34 3.54 -10.70
CA VAL A 449 10.53 3.31 -9.27
C VAL A 449 9.71 2.08 -8.89
N THR A 450 10.22 1.29 -7.95
CA THR A 450 9.46 0.16 -7.39
C THR A 450 8.53 0.65 -6.29
N THR A 451 7.24 0.36 -6.41
CA THR A 451 6.21 0.63 -5.40
C THR A 451 5.60 -0.68 -4.90
N MET A 452 4.94 -0.60 -3.74
CA MET A 452 4.08 -1.67 -3.27
C MET A 452 2.68 -1.47 -3.83
N GLU A 453 2.13 -2.51 -4.44
CA GLU A 453 0.77 -2.54 -4.95
C GLU A 453 -0.02 -3.64 -4.24
N VAL A 454 -1.33 -3.42 -4.13
CA VAL A 454 -2.25 -4.39 -3.55
C VAL A 454 -3.51 -4.48 -4.38
N ASP A 455 -3.75 -5.67 -4.90
CA ASP A 455 -4.94 -6.02 -5.65
C ASP A 455 -5.73 -7.10 -4.94
N GLU A 456 -7.05 -7.01 -5.00
CA GLU A 456 -7.92 -8.07 -4.51
C GLU A 456 -8.33 -9.00 -5.65
N TYR A 457 -8.32 -10.29 -5.40
CA TYR A 457 -8.81 -11.32 -6.31
C TYR A 457 -9.99 -12.05 -5.67
N LEU A 458 -10.99 -12.36 -6.48
CA LEU A 458 -12.17 -13.13 -6.10
C LEU A 458 -12.14 -14.48 -6.83
N PHE A 459 -12.44 -15.56 -6.12
CA PHE A 459 -12.64 -16.86 -6.73
C PHE A 459 -14.08 -16.96 -7.25
N LYS A 460 -14.23 -16.92 -8.58
CA LYS A 460 -15.52 -16.95 -9.26
C LYS A 460 -15.47 -17.89 -10.45
N GLU A 461 -16.52 -18.70 -10.61
CA GLU A 461 -16.66 -19.64 -11.73
C GLU A 461 -15.46 -20.61 -11.87
N GLY A 462 -14.85 -20.96 -10.73
CA GLY A 462 -13.71 -21.90 -10.67
C GLY A 462 -12.34 -21.29 -10.98
N THR A 463 -12.22 -19.96 -11.12
CA THR A 463 -10.94 -19.28 -11.33
C THR A 463 -10.79 -18.06 -10.43
N TRP A 464 -9.54 -17.69 -10.13
CA TRP A 464 -9.23 -16.41 -9.49
C TRP A 464 -9.28 -15.30 -10.54
N VAL A 465 -10.12 -14.29 -10.30
CA VAL A 465 -10.26 -13.11 -11.17
C VAL A 465 -9.96 -11.85 -10.38
N LEU A 466 -9.32 -10.86 -11.02
CA LEU A 466 -9.06 -9.57 -10.41
C LEU A 466 -10.41 -8.92 -10.03
N ASN A 467 -10.57 -8.58 -8.75
CA ASN A 467 -11.68 -7.78 -8.27
C ASN A 467 -11.39 -6.31 -8.55
N ASN A 468 -11.79 -5.85 -9.73
CA ASN A 468 -11.67 -4.45 -10.12
C ASN A 468 -12.66 -3.54 -9.39
N ASN A 469 -13.55 -4.05 -8.53
CA ASN A 469 -14.61 -3.30 -7.87
C ASN A 469 -15.53 -2.51 -8.83
N ILE A 470 -15.64 -2.96 -10.09
CA ILE A 470 -16.54 -2.35 -11.07
C ILE A 470 -17.89 -3.08 -11.03
N GLU A 471 -18.96 -2.32 -10.81
CA GLU A 471 -20.33 -2.81 -10.93
C GLU A 471 -21.01 -2.23 -12.16
N LEU A 472 -21.99 -2.95 -12.72
CA LEU A 472 -22.85 -2.43 -13.78
C LEU A 472 -24.07 -1.77 -13.14
N LYS A 473 -24.26 -0.46 -13.38
CA LYS A 473 -25.50 0.25 -13.08
C LYS A 473 -26.40 0.21 -14.30
N GLU A 474 -27.53 -0.48 -14.19
CA GLU A 474 -28.46 -0.66 -15.30
C GLU A 474 -29.60 0.36 -15.26
N LYS A 475 -29.91 0.97 -16.42
CA LYS A 475 -31.11 1.79 -16.67
C LYS A 475 -31.36 2.89 -15.64
N VAL A 476 -30.29 3.52 -15.19
CA VAL A 476 -30.36 4.68 -14.30
C VAL A 476 -31.05 5.83 -15.03
N ASN A 477 -32.14 6.34 -14.47
CA ASN A 477 -33.03 7.24 -15.20
C ASN A 477 -32.52 8.69 -15.20
N PHE A 478 -32.73 9.37 -16.33
CA PHE A 478 -32.48 10.79 -16.52
C PHE A 478 -33.72 11.41 -17.16
N VAL A 479 -34.11 12.60 -16.71
CA VAL A 479 -35.32 13.29 -17.16
C VAL A 479 -35.01 14.69 -17.65
N HIS A 480 -35.74 15.14 -18.68
CA HIS A 480 -35.59 16.50 -19.20
C HIS A 480 -36.62 17.44 -18.54
N ASN A 481 -36.15 18.49 -17.87
CA ASN A 481 -37.03 19.42 -17.14
C ASN A 481 -37.67 20.52 -18.04
N GLY A 482 -37.26 20.58 -19.31
CA GLY A 482 -37.67 21.60 -20.28
C GLY A 482 -36.53 22.52 -20.71
N THR A 483 -35.48 22.63 -19.90
CA THR A 483 -34.27 23.40 -20.19
C THR A 483 -33.07 22.50 -20.36
N GLU A 484 -32.94 21.46 -19.53
CA GLU A 484 -31.80 20.56 -19.52
C GLU A 484 -32.19 19.15 -19.06
N TRP A 485 -31.27 18.21 -19.32
CA TRP A 485 -31.32 16.85 -18.76
C TRP A 485 -30.82 16.87 -17.32
N LEU A 486 -31.52 16.16 -16.44
CA LEU A 486 -31.17 16.01 -15.04
C LEU A 486 -31.18 14.52 -14.68
N PHE A 487 -30.35 14.15 -13.72
CA PHE A 487 -30.43 12.85 -13.07
C PHE A 487 -31.78 12.73 -12.36
N ASP A 488 -32.45 11.60 -12.54
CA ASP A 488 -33.66 11.28 -11.81
C ASP A 488 -33.29 10.42 -10.59
N PRO A 489 -33.34 10.98 -9.36
CA PRO A 489 -33.00 10.26 -8.15
C PRO A 489 -34.08 9.26 -7.72
N THR A 490 -35.12 9.02 -8.54
CA THR A 490 -36.21 8.12 -8.19
C THR A 490 -35.71 6.70 -7.97
N VAL A 491 -35.92 6.21 -6.76
CA VAL A 491 -35.63 4.82 -6.37
C VAL A 491 -36.87 3.98 -6.65
N THR A 492 -36.71 2.87 -7.38
CA THR A 492 -37.78 1.87 -7.54
C THR A 492 -37.36 0.57 -6.89
N LYS A 493 -38.16 0.04 -5.97
CA LYS A 493 -37.84 -1.17 -5.22
C LYS A 493 -39.06 -2.06 -5.03
N SER A 494 -38.90 -3.36 -5.18
CA SER A 494 -39.85 -4.36 -4.70
C SER A 494 -39.35 -4.94 -3.39
N LEU A 495 -40.20 -4.95 -2.36
CA LEU A 495 -39.76 -5.41 -1.04
C LEU A 495 -39.40 -6.90 -1.04
N ALA A 496 -38.27 -7.22 -0.43
CA ALA A 496 -37.70 -8.54 -0.29
C ALA A 496 -37.65 -8.98 1.19
N SER A 497 -37.24 -10.22 1.44
CA SER A 497 -37.23 -10.82 2.78
C SER A 497 -36.47 -9.99 3.83
N GLU A 498 -35.36 -9.36 3.45
CA GLU A 498 -34.53 -8.52 4.33
C GLU A 498 -35.22 -7.22 4.77
N ASP A 499 -36.12 -6.68 3.93
CA ASP A 499 -36.87 -5.47 4.25
C ASP A 499 -37.90 -5.73 5.36
N TYR A 500 -38.58 -6.88 5.28
CA TYR A 500 -39.52 -7.30 6.33
C TYR A 500 -38.82 -7.64 7.64
N LEU A 501 -37.55 -8.07 7.59
CA LEU A 501 -36.74 -8.30 8.80
C LEU A 501 -36.51 -7.01 9.59
N ILE A 502 -36.46 -5.85 8.92
CA ILE A 502 -36.38 -4.53 9.58
C ILE A 502 -37.61 -4.34 10.48
N LEU A 503 -38.81 -4.63 9.97
CA LEU A 503 -40.06 -4.52 10.72
C LEU A 503 -40.10 -5.50 11.89
N GLU A 504 -39.74 -6.76 11.66
CA GLU A 504 -39.72 -7.80 12.71
C GLU A 504 -38.79 -7.42 13.86
N ASN A 505 -37.58 -6.95 13.55
CA ASN A 505 -36.62 -6.50 14.56
C ASN A 505 -37.13 -5.26 15.30
N TRP A 506 -37.74 -4.32 14.60
CA TRP A 506 -38.29 -3.12 15.23
C TRP A 506 -39.46 -3.46 16.17
N VAL A 507 -40.41 -4.29 15.73
CA VAL A 507 -41.57 -4.69 16.54
C VAL A 507 -41.12 -5.47 17.76
N LYS A 508 -40.20 -6.42 17.60
CA LYS A 508 -39.59 -7.18 18.71
C LYS A 508 -38.92 -6.28 19.76
N ALA A 509 -38.36 -5.14 19.34
CA ALA A 509 -37.71 -4.20 20.25
C ALA A 509 -38.65 -3.16 20.87
N ASN A 510 -39.76 -2.83 20.21
CA ASN A 510 -40.58 -1.64 20.55
C ASN A 510 -42.03 -1.95 20.92
N LYS A 511 -42.52 -3.17 20.70
CA LYS A 511 -43.92 -3.56 20.91
C LYS A 511 -44.03 -4.77 21.81
N ASP A 512 -45.25 -5.03 22.27
CA ASP A 512 -45.54 -6.21 23.07
C ASP A 512 -45.20 -7.50 22.27
N ALA A 513 -44.66 -8.49 22.96
CA ALA A 513 -44.24 -9.75 22.35
C ALA A 513 -45.42 -10.51 21.69
N GLY A 514 -46.66 -10.21 22.06
CA GLY A 514 -47.88 -10.72 21.44
C GLY A 514 -48.08 -10.29 19.98
N TYR A 515 -47.38 -9.25 19.50
CA TYR A 515 -47.35 -8.88 18.09
C TYR A 515 -46.37 -9.71 17.26
N MET A 516 -45.58 -10.60 17.86
CA MET A 516 -44.65 -11.46 17.13
C MET A 516 -45.22 -12.87 16.96
N ASP A 517 -44.89 -13.55 15.86
CA ASP A 517 -45.10 -14.99 15.79
C ASP A 517 -44.25 -15.71 16.85
N ALA A 518 -44.92 -16.21 17.90
CA ALA A 518 -44.28 -16.89 19.02
C ALA A 518 -43.54 -18.19 18.63
N LYS A 519 -43.85 -18.80 17.48
CA LYS A 519 -43.25 -20.08 17.08
C LYS A 519 -41.93 -19.90 16.34
N TYR A 520 -41.92 -19.04 15.33
CA TYR A 520 -40.78 -18.90 14.43
C TYR A 520 -40.12 -17.52 14.47
N GLY A 521 -40.82 -16.49 14.95
CA GLY A 521 -40.29 -15.12 15.06
C GLY A 521 -39.99 -14.44 13.72
N ASN A 522 -40.52 -14.95 12.61
CA ASN A 522 -40.31 -14.48 11.23
C ASN A 522 -41.59 -13.89 10.60
N SER A 523 -42.47 -13.38 11.47
CA SER A 523 -43.68 -12.64 11.12
C SER A 523 -44.04 -11.75 12.30
N GLU A 524 -44.54 -10.57 12.00
CA GLU A 524 -45.05 -9.61 12.98
C GLU A 524 -46.45 -9.12 12.60
N TYR A 525 -47.25 -8.72 13.59
CA TYR A 525 -48.66 -8.36 13.45
C TYR A 525 -48.97 -6.88 13.77
N TRP A 526 -47.95 -6.09 14.08
CA TRP A 526 -48.08 -4.63 14.29
C TRP A 526 -48.22 -3.91 12.94
N PHE A 527 -47.29 -4.09 12.01
CA PHE A 527 -47.44 -3.64 10.62
C PHE A 527 -48.02 -4.76 9.74
N GLY A 528 -47.72 -6.02 10.07
CA GLY A 528 -48.17 -7.22 9.36
C GLY A 528 -47.10 -7.89 8.51
N GLY A 529 -45.86 -7.43 8.55
CA GLY A 529 -44.75 -7.91 7.75
C GLY A 529 -44.31 -9.33 8.08
N SER A 530 -43.85 -10.06 7.06
CA SER A 530 -43.20 -11.36 7.22
C SER A 530 -42.04 -11.50 6.24
N SER A 531 -40.84 -11.72 6.78
CA SER A 531 -39.64 -12.09 6.02
C SER A 531 -39.79 -13.45 5.36
N TYR A 532 -40.54 -14.38 5.98
CA TYR A 532 -40.79 -15.70 5.41
C TYR A 532 -41.75 -15.68 4.22
N TYR A 533 -42.89 -15.00 4.35
CA TYR A 533 -43.89 -14.92 3.27
C TYR A 533 -43.63 -13.80 2.26
N VAL A 534 -42.74 -12.86 2.61
CA VAL A 534 -42.40 -11.67 1.81
C VAL A 534 -43.66 -10.88 1.44
N ASN A 535 -44.49 -10.61 2.45
CA ASN A 535 -45.72 -9.84 2.31
C ASN A 535 -46.11 -9.15 3.62
N PHE A 536 -47.05 -8.22 3.52
CA PHE A 536 -47.86 -7.72 4.62
C PHE A 536 -49.15 -8.53 4.73
N ASN A 537 -49.45 -9.08 5.89
CA ASN A 537 -50.69 -9.79 6.17
C ASN A 537 -51.70 -8.86 6.86
N ILE A 538 -52.80 -8.55 6.16
CA ILE A 538 -53.91 -7.74 6.67
C ILE A 538 -55.16 -8.58 6.99
N GLN A 539 -55.03 -9.91 7.09
CA GLN A 539 -56.14 -10.80 7.43
C GLN A 539 -56.70 -10.46 8.81
N LEU A 540 -57.91 -9.91 8.87
CA LEU A 540 -58.56 -9.43 10.10
C LEU A 540 -58.54 -10.45 11.25
N ALA A 541 -58.86 -11.72 10.95
CA ALA A 541 -58.86 -12.77 11.97
C ALA A 541 -57.49 -12.97 12.63
N LYS A 542 -56.40 -12.87 11.84
CA LYS A 542 -55.03 -13.01 12.34
C LYS A 542 -54.55 -11.75 13.03
N ARG A 543 -54.89 -10.57 12.49
CA ARG A 543 -54.50 -9.30 13.10
C ARG A 543 -55.17 -9.12 14.45
N ARG A 544 -56.49 -9.34 14.56
CA ARG A 544 -57.22 -9.26 15.85
C ARG A 544 -56.77 -10.32 16.87
N SER A 545 -56.37 -11.51 16.44
CA SER A 545 -55.90 -12.55 17.38
C SER A 545 -54.52 -12.26 17.97
N ASN A 546 -53.76 -11.33 17.38
CA ASN A 546 -52.41 -10.96 17.79
C ASN A 546 -52.31 -9.44 18.02
N ASP A 547 -53.36 -8.87 18.61
CA ASP A 547 -53.47 -7.44 18.92
C ASP A 547 -53.66 -7.22 20.44
N PRO A 548 -52.59 -7.40 21.24
CA PRO A 548 -52.69 -7.29 22.70
C PRO A 548 -53.16 -5.92 23.19
N ASP A 549 -52.91 -4.84 22.43
CA ASP A 549 -53.32 -3.48 22.80
C ASP A 549 -54.74 -3.14 22.32
N GLY A 550 -55.35 -3.98 21.49
CA GLY A 550 -56.71 -3.78 20.96
C GLY A 550 -56.83 -2.56 20.05
N VAL A 551 -55.79 -2.24 19.28
CA VAL A 551 -55.75 -1.07 18.39
C VAL A 551 -56.49 -1.29 17.07
N VAL A 552 -56.72 -2.55 16.66
CA VAL A 552 -57.44 -2.88 15.42
C VAL A 552 -58.95 -2.62 15.62
N PRO A 553 -59.57 -1.74 14.82
CA PRO A 553 -60.99 -1.43 14.94
C PRO A 553 -61.93 -2.65 14.88
N ALA A 554 -63.08 -2.51 15.55
CA ALA A 554 -64.10 -3.55 15.59
C ALA A 554 -64.93 -3.62 14.29
N ASP A 555 -65.16 -2.48 13.64
CA ASP A 555 -65.77 -2.45 12.30
C ASP A 555 -64.77 -2.95 11.26
N ASP A 556 -65.19 -3.86 10.38
CA ASP A 556 -64.29 -4.52 9.44
C ASP A 556 -63.73 -3.57 8.37
N LYS A 557 -64.52 -2.56 7.95
CA LYS A 557 -64.09 -1.59 6.94
C LYS A 557 -63.12 -0.57 7.54
N GLU A 558 -63.39 -0.10 8.75
CA GLU A 558 -62.45 0.73 9.51
C GLU A 558 -61.17 -0.03 9.83
N ALA A 559 -61.26 -1.32 10.15
CA ALA A 559 -60.11 -2.16 10.41
C ALA A 559 -59.24 -2.36 9.18
N GLU A 560 -59.82 -2.65 8.02
CA GLU A 560 -59.05 -2.82 6.79
C GLU A 560 -58.32 -1.52 6.40
N ALA A 561 -58.98 -0.37 6.49
CA ALA A 561 -58.36 0.92 6.25
C ALA A 561 -57.21 1.21 7.23
N TYR A 562 -57.41 0.92 8.52
CA TYR A 562 -56.37 1.03 9.55
C TYR A 562 -55.17 0.11 9.27
N LEU A 563 -55.42 -1.14 8.86
CA LEU A 563 -54.32 -2.07 8.57
C LEU A 563 -53.52 -1.65 7.33
N LEU A 564 -54.18 -1.07 6.32
CA LEU A 564 -53.47 -0.50 5.17
C LEU A 564 -52.64 0.74 5.54
N SER A 565 -53.10 1.57 6.49
CA SER A 565 -52.25 2.67 7.00
C SER A 565 -51.05 2.14 7.79
N MET A 566 -51.21 1.04 8.53
CA MET A 566 -50.08 0.36 9.18
C MET A 566 -49.09 -0.22 8.15
N VAL A 567 -49.56 -0.71 7.00
CA VAL A 567 -48.66 -1.12 5.91
C VAL A 567 -47.84 0.08 5.42
N GLN A 568 -48.47 1.23 5.20
CA GLN A 568 -47.77 2.45 4.81
C GLN A 568 -46.71 2.86 5.85
N GLU A 569 -47.06 2.92 7.13
CA GLU A 569 -46.12 3.25 8.21
C GLU A 569 -44.95 2.25 8.28
N GLY A 570 -45.21 0.96 8.03
CA GLY A 570 -44.16 -0.05 7.93
C GLY A 570 -43.20 0.24 6.77
N ILE A 571 -43.74 0.59 5.59
CA ILE A 571 -42.90 0.95 4.44
C ILE A 571 -42.08 2.21 4.73
N GLU A 572 -42.66 3.23 5.37
CA GLU A 572 -41.94 4.44 5.78
C GLU A 572 -40.80 4.11 6.76
N LEU A 573 -41.00 3.18 7.70
CA LEU A 573 -39.96 2.72 8.62
C LEU A 573 -38.83 1.97 7.88
N ILE A 574 -39.17 1.12 6.90
CA ILE A 574 -38.18 0.47 6.04
C ILE A 574 -37.37 1.54 5.32
N LEU A 575 -38.02 2.48 4.63
CA LEU A 575 -37.36 3.56 3.91
C LEU A 575 -36.46 4.42 4.82
N ALA A 576 -36.92 4.76 6.02
CA ALA A 576 -36.14 5.52 6.98
C ALA A 576 -34.91 4.78 7.50
N THR A 577 -34.99 3.44 7.57
CA THR A 577 -33.88 2.58 7.99
C THR A 577 -32.85 2.42 6.88
N GLU A 578 -33.29 2.23 5.64
CA GLU A 578 -32.41 1.98 4.49
C GLU A 578 -31.81 3.25 3.90
N TYR A 579 -32.55 4.35 3.94
CA TYR A 579 -32.14 5.64 3.39
C TYR A 579 -32.08 6.73 4.48
N PRO A 580 -31.25 6.55 5.53
CA PRO A 580 -31.21 7.46 6.69
C PRO A 580 -30.72 8.87 6.33
N THR A 581 -30.01 8.99 5.20
CA THR A 581 -29.48 10.25 4.65
C THR A 581 -30.28 10.77 3.45
N ALA A 582 -31.46 10.20 3.16
CA ALA A 582 -32.31 10.64 2.06
C ALA A 582 -32.60 12.15 2.16
N GLY A 583 -32.22 12.90 1.13
CA GLY A 583 -32.55 14.32 0.96
C GLY A 583 -33.91 14.52 0.29
N ALA A 584 -34.45 15.74 0.38
CA ALA A 584 -35.72 16.09 -0.29
C ALA A 584 -35.56 16.21 -1.81
N GLN A 585 -34.39 16.66 -2.26
CA GLN A 585 -34.07 16.86 -3.67
C GLN A 585 -32.60 16.51 -3.96
N VAL A 586 -32.33 16.07 -5.18
CA VAL A 586 -30.99 15.93 -5.76
C VAL A 586 -30.92 16.82 -6.99
N SER A 587 -29.99 17.77 -7.01
CA SER A 587 -29.83 18.73 -8.11
C SER A 587 -31.14 19.45 -8.54
N GLY A 588 -31.99 19.77 -7.57
CA GLY A 588 -33.28 20.45 -7.78
C GLY A 588 -34.42 19.55 -8.27
N VAL A 589 -34.19 18.24 -8.42
CA VAL A 589 -35.21 17.23 -8.71
C VAL A 589 -35.67 16.59 -7.42
N ASP A 590 -36.98 16.48 -7.23
CA ASP A 590 -37.58 15.80 -6.07
C ASP A 590 -37.16 14.32 -6.03
N CYS A 591 -36.78 13.85 -4.85
CA CYS A 591 -36.48 12.43 -4.63
C CYS A 591 -37.77 11.64 -4.44
N PHE A 592 -38.06 10.69 -5.33
CA PHE A 592 -39.20 9.77 -5.17
C PHE A 592 -38.74 8.34 -4.88
N TYR A 593 -39.59 7.57 -4.20
CA TYR A 593 -39.39 6.18 -3.84
C TYR A 593 -40.64 5.39 -4.23
N VAL A 594 -40.56 4.61 -5.30
CA VAL A 594 -41.64 3.78 -5.82
C VAL A 594 -41.47 2.37 -5.28
N ILE A 595 -42.26 2.02 -4.27
CA ILE A 595 -42.13 0.79 -3.48
C ILE A 595 -43.28 -0.17 -3.77
N SER A 596 -42.95 -1.33 -4.34
CA SER A 596 -43.89 -2.43 -4.55
C SER A 596 -43.87 -3.39 -3.35
N ALA A 597 -45.02 -3.61 -2.73
CA ALA A 597 -45.20 -4.50 -1.59
C ALA A 597 -46.37 -5.46 -1.83
N LYS A 598 -46.19 -6.74 -1.44
CA LYS A 598 -47.28 -7.71 -1.46
C LYS A 598 -48.14 -7.56 -0.22
N VAL A 599 -49.45 -7.55 -0.39
CA VAL A 599 -50.42 -7.45 0.70
C VAL A 599 -51.42 -8.61 0.60
N TYR A 600 -51.45 -9.46 1.62
CA TYR A 600 -52.32 -10.63 1.73
C TYR A 600 -53.49 -10.36 2.67
N ASN A 601 -54.71 -10.50 2.18
CA ASN A 601 -55.93 -10.21 2.94
C ASN A 601 -56.58 -11.44 3.61
N GLY A 602 -55.94 -12.61 3.53
CA GLY A 602 -56.52 -13.87 4.02
C GLY A 602 -57.20 -14.71 2.95
N LEU A 603 -57.38 -14.18 1.74
CA LEU A 603 -57.94 -14.88 0.58
C LEU A 603 -57.00 -14.80 -0.62
N GLU A 604 -56.56 -13.59 -0.95
CA GLU A 604 -55.73 -13.28 -2.11
C GLU A 604 -54.56 -12.38 -1.70
N THR A 605 -53.50 -12.39 -2.51
CA THR A 605 -52.37 -11.46 -2.39
C THR A 605 -52.44 -10.48 -3.55
N PHE A 606 -52.36 -9.19 -3.25
CA PHE A 606 -52.27 -8.10 -4.22
C PHE A 606 -50.89 -7.47 -4.13
N THR A 607 -50.45 -6.82 -5.20
CA THR A 607 -49.25 -5.97 -5.20
C THR A 607 -49.69 -4.52 -5.16
N TYR A 608 -49.26 -3.82 -4.11
CA TYR A 608 -49.47 -2.38 -3.93
C TYR A 608 -48.17 -1.66 -4.29
N THR A 609 -48.26 -0.64 -5.14
CA THR A 609 -47.14 0.22 -5.51
C THR A 609 -47.36 1.60 -4.91
N TYR A 610 -46.57 1.94 -3.91
CA TYR A 610 -46.60 3.22 -3.21
C TYR A 610 -45.54 4.15 -3.79
N THR A 611 -45.87 5.43 -4.00
CA THR A 611 -44.88 6.44 -4.38
C THR A 611 -44.69 7.40 -3.22
N PHE A 612 -43.50 7.42 -2.61
CA PHE A 612 -43.18 8.36 -1.54
C PHE A 612 -42.27 9.47 -2.06
N LYS A 613 -42.51 10.71 -1.63
CA LYS A 613 -41.59 11.83 -1.80
C LYS A 613 -40.68 11.93 -0.58
N GLY A 614 -39.38 12.01 -0.79
CA GLY A 614 -38.42 12.31 0.27
C GLY A 614 -38.59 13.75 0.76
N LEU A 615 -38.57 13.95 2.08
CA LEU A 615 -38.65 15.27 2.71
C LEU A 615 -37.35 15.69 3.42
N GLY A 616 -36.32 14.84 3.39
CA GLY A 616 -35.09 15.04 4.15
C GLY A 616 -35.13 14.43 5.55
N ASN A 617 -33.96 14.12 6.12
CA ASN A 617 -33.81 13.54 7.47
C ASN A 617 -34.60 12.24 7.67
N ALA A 618 -34.52 11.32 6.69
CA ALA A 618 -35.22 10.03 6.70
C ALA A 618 -36.75 10.13 6.82
N LYS A 619 -37.34 11.22 6.33
CA LYS A 619 -38.80 11.43 6.29
C LYS A 619 -39.32 11.31 4.87
N PHE A 620 -40.50 10.72 4.76
CA PHE A 620 -41.15 10.39 3.50
C PHE A 620 -42.63 10.80 3.58
N GLU A 621 -43.18 11.22 2.45
CA GLU A 621 -44.59 11.57 2.32
C GLU A 621 -45.20 10.80 1.15
N LEU A 622 -46.23 10.01 1.42
CA LEU A 622 -46.96 9.29 0.38
C LEU A 622 -47.58 10.26 -0.63
N GLN A 623 -47.38 9.98 -1.91
CA GLN A 623 -47.88 10.75 -3.03
C GLN A 623 -49.02 10.00 -3.70
N GLY A 624 -50.25 10.46 -3.43
CA GLY A 624 -51.47 9.85 -3.98
C GLY A 624 -51.80 8.49 -3.36
N GLU A 625 -52.83 7.84 -3.91
CA GLU A 625 -53.21 6.48 -3.54
C GLU A 625 -52.27 5.46 -4.20
N PRO A 626 -51.93 4.35 -3.53
CA PRO A 626 -51.09 3.31 -4.13
C PRO A 626 -51.80 2.64 -5.31
N GLU A 627 -51.03 2.32 -6.34
CA GLU A 627 -51.54 1.52 -7.46
C GLU A 627 -51.67 0.06 -7.02
N VAL A 628 -52.83 -0.56 -7.29
CA VAL A 628 -53.12 -1.94 -6.86
C VAL A 628 -53.26 -2.84 -8.07
N THR A 629 -52.46 -3.89 -8.09
CA THR A 629 -52.51 -4.94 -9.12
C THR A 629 -52.69 -6.30 -8.46
N LYS A 630 -53.36 -7.21 -9.17
CA LYS A 630 -53.63 -8.57 -8.69
C LYS A 630 -52.52 -9.53 -9.10
#